data_AF-A0A438G7N7-F1
#
_entry.id   AF-A0A438G7N7-F1
#
_cell.length_a   1.000
_cell.length_b   1.000
_cell.length_c   1.000
_cell.angle_alpha   90.00
_cell.angle_beta   90.00
_cell.angle_gamma   90.00
#
_symmetry.space_group_name_H-M   'P 1'
#
loop_
_entity.id
_entity.type
_entity.pdbx_description
1 polymer ?
#
loop_
_entity_poly.entity_id
_entity_poly.type
_entity_poly.pdbx_seq_one_letter_code
_entity_poly.pdbx_strand_id
1 'polypeptide(L)'
;MGPNGSIENMYQRWKSACVALVSFIVPMFTIIFFFVGMGMIATKEAFDWVLNGPTIVRGCSAITRLMDDMASHKFEQESGHIASSVECYMKQNSVSEQHAYQELNKQVENIKEDCQNQDQVKPS
;
A
#
# COMPACT_ATOMS: atom_id res chain seq x y z
N MET A 1 26.43 1.23 24.35
CA MET A 1 25.27 1.28 23.43
C MET A 1 24.55 2.59 23.68
N GLY A 2 24.63 3.55 22.74
CA GLY A 2 24.07 4.89 22.92
C GLY A 2 22.55 4.92 22.70
N PRO A 3 21.84 5.97 23.16
CA PRO A 3 20.39 6.10 23.09
C PRO A 3 19.82 6.00 21.66
N ASN A 4 20.61 6.34 20.64
CA ASN A 4 20.23 6.25 19.23
C ASN A 4 19.93 4.81 18.77
N GLY A 5 20.60 3.80 19.34
CA GLY A 5 20.34 2.40 18.98
C GLY A 5 18.98 1.90 19.47
N SER A 6 18.44 2.45 20.56
CA SER A 6 17.13 2.05 21.09
C SER A 6 15.98 2.65 20.28
N ILE A 7 16.13 3.89 19.81
CA ILE A 7 15.11 4.57 19.01
C ILE A 7 15.03 3.95 17.61
N GLU A 8 16.18 3.69 16.98
CA GLU A 8 16.22 3.03 15.67
C GLU A 8 15.59 1.64 15.73
N ASN A 9 15.91 0.84 16.76
CA ASN A 9 15.30 -0.47 16.93
C ASN A 9 13.77 -0.40 17.17
N MET A 10 13.31 0.60 17.93
CA MET A 10 11.87 0.81 18.14
C MET A 10 11.18 1.24 16.84
N TYR A 11 11.82 2.11 16.07
CA TYR A 11 11.32 2.57 14.78
C TYR A 11 11.31 1.46 13.73
N GLN A 12 12.33 0.60 13.66
CA GLN A 12 12.34 -0.56 12.77
C GLN A 12 11.27 -1.59 13.14
N ARG A 13 11.01 -1.78 14.45
CA ARG A 13 9.88 -2.60 14.92
C ARG A 13 8.54 -1.96 14.57
N TRP A 14 8.41 -0.65 14.71
CA TRP A 14 7.22 0.10 14.33
C TRP A 14 6.98 0.04 12.81
N LYS A 15 8.01 0.21 11.98
CA LYS A 15 7.96 0.04 10.52
C LYS A 15 7.59 -1.37 10.11
N SER A 16 8.24 -2.38 10.67
CA SER A 16 7.91 -3.78 10.36
C SER A 16 6.47 -4.10 10.77
N ALA A 17 6.00 -3.53 11.88
CA ALA A 17 4.61 -3.58 12.28
C ALA A 17 3.73 -2.82 11.28
N CYS A 18 4.06 -1.60 10.85
CA CYS A 18 3.30 -0.81 9.86
C CYS A 18 3.22 -1.50 8.50
N VAL A 19 4.31 -2.07 8.00
CA VAL A 19 4.36 -2.82 6.74
C VAL A 19 3.48 -4.06 6.81
N ALA A 20 3.56 -4.83 7.90
CA ALA A 20 2.68 -5.96 8.15
C ALA A 20 1.23 -5.49 8.31
N LEU A 21 1.00 -4.40 9.05
CA LEU A 21 -0.31 -3.80 9.25
C LEU A 21 -0.90 -3.40 7.91
N VAL A 22 -0.22 -2.70 7.01
CA VAL A 22 -0.74 -2.36 5.67
C VAL A 22 -1.14 -3.61 4.88
N SER A 23 -0.36 -4.69 4.97
CA SER A 23 -0.68 -5.97 4.30
C SER A 23 -1.91 -6.69 4.87
N PHE A 24 -2.24 -6.52 6.15
CA PHE A 24 -3.40 -7.15 6.80
C PHE A 24 -4.61 -6.22 6.97
N ILE A 25 -4.37 -4.91 7.14
CA ILE A 25 -5.36 -3.86 7.38
C ILE A 25 -6.16 -3.60 6.12
N VAL A 26 -5.54 -3.50 4.94
CA VAL A 26 -6.30 -3.18 3.72
C VAL A 26 -7.39 -4.22 3.44
N PRO A 27 -7.13 -5.54 3.44
CA PRO A 27 -8.18 -6.55 3.28
C PRO A 27 -9.15 -6.59 4.46
N MET A 28 -8.69 -6.44 5.71
CA MET A 28 -9.61 -6.36 6.87
C MET A 28 -10.54 -5.15 6.82
N PHE A 29 -10.03 -3.98 6.47
CA PHE A 29 -10.80 -2.74 6.38
C PHE A 29 -11.76 -2.79 5.20
N THR A 30 -11.37 -3.33 4.05
CA THR A 30 -12.31 -3.53 2.94
C THR A 30 -13.44 -4.47 3.35
N ILE A 31 -13.13 -5.59 4.00
CA ILE A 31 -14.13 -6.52 4.58
C ILE A 31 -15.06 -5.74 5.53
N ILE A 32 -14.52 -5.10 6.58
CA ILE A 32 -15.33 -4.42 7.59
C ILE A 32 -16.18 -3.31 6.98
N PHE A 33 -15.61 -2.44 6.12
CA PHE A 33 -16.35 -1.34 5.51
C PHE A 33 -17.39 -1.81 4.48
N PHE A 34 -17.11 -2.84 3.66
CA PHE A 34 -18.11 -3.41 2.75
C PHE A 34 -19.27 -4.06 3.52
N PHE A 35 -18.97 -4.89 4.53
CA PHE A 35 -20.00 -5.63 5.26
C PHE A 35 -20.82 -4.73 6.18
N VAL A 36 -20.17 -3.82 6.93
CA VAL A 36 -20.86 -2.89 7.83
C VAL A 36 -21.55 -1.78 7.04
N GLY A 37 -20.91 -1.25 6.00
CA GLY A 37 -21.42 -0.11 5.23
C GLY A 37 -22.53 -0.46 4.25
N MET A 38 -22.51 -1.66 3.66
CA MET A 38 -23.56 -2.09 2.70
C MET A 38 -24.65 -2.96 3.30
N GLY A 39 -24.60 -3.24 4.62
CA GLY A 39 -25.57 -4.13 5.27
C GLY A 39 -25.56 -5.57 4.72
N MET A 40 -24.50 -5.94 4.01
CA MET A 40 -24.28 -7.29 3.50
C MET A 40 -24.09 -8.22 4.70
N ILE A 41 -24.86 -9.31 4.74
CA ILE A 41 -24.56 -10.40 5.67
C ILE A 41 -23.15 -10.88 5.32
N ALA A 42 -22.31 -11.08 6.33
CA ALA A 42 -20.95 -11.60 6.16
C ALA A 42 -21.02 -13.06 5.69
N THR A 43 -21.32 -13.26 4.39
CA THR A 43 -21.47 -14.59 3.80
C THR A 43 -20.11 -15.13 3.35
N LYS A 44 -20.01 -16.46 3.32
CA LYS A 44 -18.79 -17.15 2.90
C LYS A 44 -18.36 -16.71 1.50
N GLU A 45 -19.31 -16.49 0.59
CA GLU A 45 -19.07 -16.12 -0.81
C GLU A 45 -18.39 -14.76 -0.92
N ALA A 46 -18.77 -13.81 -0.06
CA ALA A 46 -18.15 -12.48 -0.05
C ALA A 46 -16.74 -12.52 0.56
N PHE A 47 -16.49 -13.37 1.56
CA PHE A 47 -15.11 -13.63 2.04
C PHE A 47 -14.26 -14.30 0.98
N ASP A 48 -14.77 -15.36 0.33
CA ASP A 48 -14.08 -16.06 -0.75
C ASP A 48 -13.77 -15.09 -1.90
N TRP A 49 -14.70 -14.18 -2.25
CA TRP A 49 -14.47 -13.14 -3.24
C TRP A 49 -13.30 -12.22 -2.87
N VAL A 50 -13.25 -11.68 -1.64
CA VAL A 50 -12.12 -10.83 -1.19
C VAL A 50 -10.80 -11.60 -1.17
N LEU A 51 -10.81 -12.84 -0.67
CA LEU A 51 -9.61 -13.69 -0.57
C LEU A 51 -9.07 -14.09 -1.96
N ASN A 52 -9.94 -14.17 -2.97
CA ASN A 52 -9.54 -14.38 -4.36
C ASN A 52 -8.85 -13.16 -4.99
N GLY A 53 -8.70 -12.04 -4.26
CA GLY A 53 -7.92 -10.89 -4.68
C GLY A 53 -8.53 -10.15 -5.86
N PRO A 54 -9.76 -9.62 -5.75
CA PRO A 54 -10.39 -8.88 -6.83
C PRO A 54 -9.55 -7.65 -7.15
N THR A 55 -9.64 -7.15 -8.38
CA THR A 55 -8.78 -6.06 -8.86
C THR A 55 -8.83 -4.84 -7.95
N ILE A 56 -10.00 -4.52 -7.39
CA ILE A 56 -10.15 -3.41 -6.45
C ILE A 56 -9.29 -3.57 -5.19
N VAL A 57 -9.26 -4.78 -4.59
CA VAL A 57 -8.46 -5.06 -3.39
C VAL A 57 -6.97 -4.97 -3.74
N ARG A 58 -6.55 -5.56 -4.86
CA ARG A 58 -5.15 -5.50 -5.32
C ARG A 58 -4.72 -4.07 -5.62
N GLY A 59 -5.55 -3.30 -6.30
CA GLY A 59 -5.30 -1.90 -6.63
C GLY A 59 -5.21 -1.02 -5.39
N CYS A 60 -6.14 -1.17 -4.43
CA CYS A 60 -6.08 -0.46 -3.16
C CYS A 60 -4.82 -0.79 -2.35
N SER A 61 -4.41 -2.06 -2.32
CA SER A 61 -3.15 -2.46 -1.67
C SER A 61 -1.93 -1.82 -2.34
N ALA A 62 -1.90 -1.80 -3.68
CA ALA A 62 -0.80 -1.18 -4.44
C ALA A 62 -0.72 0.33 -4.21
N ILE A 63 -1.84 1.05 -4.29
CA ILE A 63 -1.92 2.49 -4.01
C ILE A 63 -1.42 2.78 -2.59
N THR A 64 -1.92 2.01 -1.61
CA THR A 64 -1.54 2.21 -0.20
C THR A 64 -0.03 2.04 -0.01
N ARG A 65 0.57 1.00 -0.60
CA ARG A 65 2.02 0.77 -0.54
C ARG A 65 2.80 1.91 -1.18
N LEU A 66 2.41 2.33 -2.39
CA LEU A 66 3.10 3.41 -3.10
C LEU A 66 3.04 4.73 -2.34
N MET A 67 1.89 5.06 -1.76
CA MET A 67 1.71 6.27 -0.97
C MET A 67 2.52 6.23 0.33
N ASP A 68 2.56 5.07 1.01
CA ASP A 68 3.35 4.86 2.23
C ASP A 68 4.86 5.05 1.95
N ASP A 69 5.38 4.38 0.93
CA ASP A 69 6.80 4.48 0.51
C ASP A 69 7.18 5.91 0.07
N MET A 70 6.27 6.63 -0.61
CA MET A 70 6.49 8.03 -0.99
C MET A 70 6.56 8.95 0.23
N ALA A 71 5.74 8.69 1.26
CA ALA A 71 5.70 9.47 2.49
C ALA A 71 6.89 9.17 3.42
N SER A 72 7.35 7.90 3.45
CA SER A 72 8.47 7.47 4.30
C SER A 72 9.85 7.67 3.65
N HIS A 73 9.93 7.89 2.33
CA HIS A 73 11.18 7.97 1.54
C HIS A 73 12.31 8.67 2.27
N LYS A 74 12.15 9.97 2.61
CA LYS A 74 13.26 10.81 3.11
C LYS A 74 13.87 10.22 4.37
N PHE A 75 13.01 9.72 5.25
CA PHE A 75 13.44 9.11 6.48
C PHE A 75 14.09 7.73 6.27
N GLU A 76 13.59 6.94 5.34
CA GLU A 76 14.21 5.66 4.98
C GLU A 76 15.61 5.85 4.37
N GLN A 77 15.78 6.88 3.55
CA GLN A 77 17.06 7.22 2.94
C GLN A 77 18.10 7.67 3.98
N GLU A 78 17.68 8.41 5.02
CA GLU A 78 18.52 8.76 6.16
C GLU A 78 18.92 7.54 7.00
N SER A 79 18.06 6.52 7.09
CA SER A 79 18.33 5.29 7.86
C SER A 79 19.29 4.33 7.16
N GLY A 80 19.49 4.44 5.84
CA GLY A 80 20.44 3.64 5.05
C GLY A 80 20.16 2.13 4.96
N HIS A 81 19.08 1.64 5.60
CA HIS A 81 18.81 0.21 5.74
C HIS A 81 17.72 -0.33 4.81
N ILE A 82 16.85 0.53 4.25
CA ILE A 82 15.69 0.12 3.47
C ILE A 82 15.57 1.01 2.24
N ALA A 83 15.43 0.41 1.06
CA ALA A 83 15.17 1.14 -0.17
C ALA A 83 13.66 1.28 -0.40
N SER A 84 13.17 2.53 -0.44
CA SER A 84 11.78 2.84 -0.77
C SER A 84 11.48 2.53 -2.25
N SER A 85 10.20 2.44 -2.62
CA SER A 85 9.79 2.35 -4.03
C SER A 85 10.35 3.48 -4.90
N VAL A 86 10.47 4.69 -4.36
CA VAL A 86 11.06 5.84 -5.07
C VAL A 86 12.55 5.63 -5.32
N GLU A 87 13.30 5.18 -4.31
CA GLU A 87 14.73 4.88 -4.42
C GLU A 87 14.98 3.74 -5.41
N CYS A 88 14.14 2.70 -5.38
CA CYS A 88 14.18 1.60 -6.33
C CYS A 88 13.93 2.11 -7.75
N TYR A 89 12.91 2.96 -7.95
CA TYR A 89 12.57 3.52 -9.26
C TYR A 89 13.70 4.40 -9.81
N MET A 90 14.28 5.27 -8.97
CA MET A 90 15.42 6.12 -9.33
C MET A 90 16.61 5.28 -9.80
N LYS A 91 16.98 4.24 -9.03
CA LYS A 91 18.11 3.37 -9.36
C LYS A 91 17.90 2.55 -10.61
N GLN A 92 16.71 1.97 -10.79
CA GLN A 92 16.40 1.14 -11.95
C GLN A 92 16.36 1.94 -13.26
N ASN A 93 15.84 3.17 -13.20
CA ASN A 93 15.62 3.99 -14.40
C ASN A 93 16.68 5.09 -14.58
N SER A 94 17.63 5.23 -13.63
CA SER A 94 18.64 6.29 -13.62
C SER A 94 18.03 7.71 -13.76
N VAL A 95 16.92 7.95 -13.05
CA VAL A 95 16.16 9.21 -13.11
C VAL A 95 16.31 10.03 -11.83
N SER A 96 15.94 11.31 -11.91
CA SER A 96 15.88 12.17 -10.73
C SER A 96 14.75 11.75 -9.78
N GLU A 97 14.90 12.12 -8.51
CA GLU A 97 13.86 11.90 -7.49
C GLU A 97 12.52 12.50 -7.88
N GLN A 98 12.52 13.76 -8.36
CA GLN A 98 11.30 14.42 -8.80
C GLN A 98 10.60 13.65 -9.93
N HIS A 99 11.37 13.10 -10.88
CA HIS A 99 10.81 12.31 -11.96
C HIS A 99 10.24 10.97 -11.45
N ALA A 100 10.90 10.33 -10.49
CA ALA A 100 10.39 9.13 -9.84
C ALA A 100 9.05 9.40 -9.12
N TYR A 101 8.94 10.49 -8.36
CA TYR A 101 7.67 10.89 -7.74
C TYR A 101 6.57 11.15 -8.77
N GLN A 102 6.88 11.81 -9.88
CA GLN A 102 5.90 12.07 -10.94
C GLN A 102 5.35 10.76 -11.53
N GLU A 103 6.22 9.80 -11.86
CA GLU A 103 5.77 8.54 -12.46
C GLU A 103 5.04 7.66 -11.45
N LEU A 104 5.48 7.60 -10.19
CA LEU A 104 4.78 6.83 -9.15
C LEU A 104 3.39 7.40 -8.85
N ASN A 105 3.23 8.74 -8.85
CA ASN A 105 1.89 9.35 -8.73
C ASN A 105 1.01 9.04 -9.95
N LYS A 106 1.59 9.01 -11.15
CA LYS A 106 0.85 8.60 -12.36
C LYS A 106 0.42 7.14 -12.29
N GLN A 107 1.26 6.25 -11.75
CA GLN A 107 0.87 4.85 -11.50
C GLN A 107 -0.31 4.77 -10.51
N VAL A 108 -0.33 5.59 -9.45
CA VAL A 108 -1.45 5.66 -8.51
C VAL A 108 -2.74 6.06 -9.21
N GLU A 109 -2.73 7.11 -10.05
CA GLU A 109 -3.93 7.53 -10.79
C GLU A 109 -4.38 6.46 -11.80
N ASN A 110 -3.45 5.83 -12.52
CA ASN A 110 -3.79 4.74 -13.45
C ASN A 110 -4.45 3.56 -12.73
N ILE A 111 -3.90 3.13 -11.59
CA ILE A 111 -4.47 2.02 -10.80
C ILE A 111 -5.88 2.39 -10.31
N LYS A 112 -6.08 3.64 -9.92
CA LYS A 112 -7.39 4.14 -9.48
C LYS A 112 -8.41 4.16 -10.61
N GLU A 113 -8.02 4.62 -11.81
CA GLU A 113 -8.86 4.56 -13.01
C GLU A 113 -9.21 3.11 -13.36
N ASP A 114 -8.24 2.19 -13.34
CA ASP A 114 -8.46 0.76 -13.60
C ASP A 114 -9.45 0.13 -12.62
N CYS A 115 -9.34 0.44 -11.32
CA CYS A 115 -10.30 -0.02 -10.32
C CYS A 115 -11.71 0.50 -10.62
N GLN A 116 -11.86 1.80 -10.91
CA GLN A 116 -13.16 2.41 -11.21
C GLN A 116 -13.81 1.84 -12.47
N ASN A 117 -13.00 1.54 -13.49
CA ASN A 117 -13.48 1.01 -14.77
C ASN A 117 -13.92 -0.45 -14.65
N GLN A 118 -13.25 -1.26 -13.81
CA GLN A 118 -13.61 -2.66 -13.59
C GLN A 118 -14.84 -2.82 -12.69
N ASP A 119 -15.12 -1.87 -11.80
CA ASP A 119 -16.33 -1.86 -10.98
C ASP A 119 -17.61 -1.59 -11.79
N GLN A 120 -17.50 -1.09 -13.03
CA GLN A 120 -18.64 -0.99 -13.95
C GLN A 120 -19.06 -2.33 -14.56
N VAL A 121 -18.29 -3.40 -14.32
CA VAL A 121 -18.64 -4.78 -14.65
C VAL A 121 -19.14 -5.48 -13.37
N LYS A 122 -20.43 -5.24 -13.05
CA LYS A 122 -21.16 -5.73 -11.86
C LYS A 122 -20.93 -7.22 -11.50
N PRO A 123 -21.12 -7.59 -10.22
CA PRO A 123 -21.78 -8.85 -9.88
C PRO A 123 -23.32 -8.69 -9.98
N SER A 124 -23.94 -9.51 -10.82
CA SER A 124 -25.37 -9.81 -10.85
C SER A 124 -25.78 -10.77 -9.75
#